data_AF-A0A3N5Q2R2-F1
#
_entry.id   AF-A0A3N5Q2R2-F1
#
_cell.length_a   1.000
_cell.length_b   1.000
_cell.length_c   1.000
_cell.angle_alpha   90.00
_cell.angle_beta   90.00
_cell.angle_gamma   90.00
#
_symmetry.space_group_name_H-M   'P 1'
#
loop_
_entity.id
_entity.type
_entity.pdbx_description
1 polymer ?
#
loop_
_entity_poly.entity_id
_entity_poly.type
_entity_poly.pdbx_seq_one_letter_code
_entity_poly.pdbx_strand_id
1 'polypeptide(L)'
;MTRDYYYEIDARGVLTLDGVVQDDPWFVDLFFRRLAPTASPEYPEYPFVSRCGDEMNYLKPADTPIVFTGFDGDRLFYGHGLNVLFHPDRLSYSEDGVLYHQSPVGGRGRIVPQIAMELSRFIEPWGPLFAFNDAGRGRHSPLTPIHLTHRLRFIRPKADNACVGCGEANPHSLQLTFVNDTETEHVYTYLRPDQRMQGALSTTHGGFVSLLLDEAMGKCLSVRGLRAPTAKLSVNFHKPTLIGDEVEVRAWLERQEGRKNFLRGEIRSTSDPDHILAEAEGLFITIGTKEPA
;
A
#
# COMPACT_ATOMS: atom_id res chain seq x y z
N MET A 1 5.73 30.68 -32.88
CA MET A 1 4.40 31.00 -32.28
C MET A 1 3.92 29.69 -31.71
N THR A 2 3.76 29.61 -30.40
CA THR A 2 3.35 28.38 -29.72
C THR A 2 1.92 28.05 -30.14
N ARG A 3 1.64 26.79 -30.49
CA ARG A 3 0.29 26.31 -30.81
C ARG A 3 -0.20 25.42 -29.70
N ASP A 4 -1.43 25.66 -29.25
CA ASP A 4 -2.05 24.92 -28.16
C ASP A 4 -3.09 23.95 -28.72
N TYR A 5 -3.01 22.70 -28.28
CA TYR A 5 -3.91 21.62 -28.65
C TYR A 5 -4.49 20.98 -27.38
N TYR A 6 -5.73 20.51 -27.47
CA TYR A 6 -6.51 20.05 -26.33
C TYR A 6 -6.96 18.61 -26.56
N TYR A 7 -6.25 17.69 -25.90
CA TYR A 7 -6.47 16.27 -26.01
C TYR A 7 -7.32 15.75 -24.84
N GLU A 8 -8.05 14.68 -25.09
CA GLU A 8 -8.73 13.91 -24.06
C GLU A 8 -8.20 12.47 -24.04
N ILE A 9 -8.18 11.84 -22.87
CA ILE A 9 -7.92 10.41 -22.73
C ILE A 9 -9.08 9.74 -21.99
N ASP A 10 -9.66 8.70 -22.60
CA ASP A 10 -10.76 7.96 -22.01
C ASP A 10 -10.29 6.86 -21.02
N ALA A 11 -11.24 6.25 -20.31
CA ALA A 11 -10.96 5.18 -19.35
C ALA A 11 -10.43 3.87 -19.96
N ARG A 12 -10.36 3.78 -21.30
CA ARG A 12 -9.79 2.66 -22.07
C ARG A 12 -8.37 2.98 -22.56
N GLY A 13 -7.88 4.20 -22.33
CA GLY A 13 -6.56 4.65 -22.77
C GLY A 13 -6.53 5.20 -24.20
N VAL A 14 -7.69 5.53 -24.78
CA VAL A 14 -7.77 6.10 -26.13
C VAL A 14 -7.53 7.60 -26.05
N LEU A 15 -6.47 8.09 -26.71
CA LEU A 15 -6.14 9.50 -26.84
C LEU A 15 -6.88 10.11 -28.04
N THR A 16 -7.55 11.24 -27.85
CA THR A 16 -8.30 11.93 -28.91
C THR A 16 -7.96 13.41 -28.96
N LEU A 17 -8.06 14.01 -30.16
CA LEU A 17 -8.04 15.46 -30.41
C LEU A 17 -9.30 15.79 -31.21
N ASP A 18 -10.16 16.67 -30.69
CA ASP A 18 -11.45 17.02 -31.32
C ASP A 18 -12.30 15.80 -31.72
N GLY A 19 -12.26 14.75 -30.88
CA GLY A 19 -12.95 13.48 -31.11
C GLY A 19 -12.28 12.53 -32.11
N VAL A 20 -11.17 12.94 -32.73
CA VAL A 20 -10.38 12.10 -33.64
C VAL A 20 -9.35 11.32 -32.85
N VAL A 21 -9.39 9.99 -32.97
CA VAL A 21 -8.44 9.07 -32.32
C VAL A 21 -7.03 9.31 -32.84
N GLN A 22 -6.07 9.30 -31.92
CA GLN A 22 -4.66 9.40 -32.20
C GLN A 22 -4.05 8.02 -32.03
N ASP A 23 -3.71 7.37 -33.15
CA ASP A 23 -3.26 5.98 -33.20
C ASP A 23 -1.83 5.82 -33.76
N ASP A 24 -1.18 6.90 -34.22
CA ASP A 24 0.21 6.88 -34.65
C ASP A 24 1.13 6.47 -33.46
N PRO A 25 1.78 5.28 -33.52
CA PRO A 25 2.55 4.75 -32.40
C PRO A 25 3.65 5.68 -31.90
N TRP A 26 4.34 6.34 -32.83
CA TRP A 26 5.44 7.24 -32.52
C TRP A 26 4.94 8.48 -31.77
N PHE A 27 3.87 9.10 -32.26
CA PHE A 27 3.27 10.26 -31.64
C PHE A 27 2.72 9.95 -30.25
N VAL A 28 1.96 8.85 -30.10
CA VAL A 28 1.36 8.45 -28.81
C VAL A 28 2.43 8.25 -27.75
N ASP A 29 3.50 7.50 -28.06
CA ASP A 29 4.60 7.30 -27.12
C ASP A 29 5.39 8.58 -26.84
N LEU A 30 5.58 9.44 -27.84
CA LEU A 30 6.22 10.76 -27.65
C LEU A 30 5.39 11.64 -26.71
N PHE A 31 4.07 11.67 -26.91
CA PHE A 31 3.10 12.41 -26.12
C PHE A 31 3.22 12.02 -24.64
N PHE A 32 3.09 10.73 -24.33
CA PHE A 32 3.12 10.28 -22.94
C PHE A 32 4.51 10.38 -22.30
N ARG A 33 5.60 10.19 -23.07
CA ARG A 33 6.96 10.35 -22.55
C ARG A 33 7.26 11.77 -22.07
N ARG A 34 6.61 12.77 -22.68
CA ARG A 34 6.79 14.20 -22.35
C ARG A 34 5.66 14.78 -21.50
N LEU A 35 4.68 13.97 -21.13
CA LEU A 35 3.56 14.40 -20.33
C LEU A 35 4.04 14.81 -18.93
N ALA A 36 3.56 15.96 -18.45
CA ALA A 36 3.86 16.46 -17.12
C ALA A 36 2.64 17.20 -16.54
N PRO A 37 2.52 17.33 -15.21
CA PRO A 37 1.55 18.24 -14.61
C PRO A 37 1.76 19.66 -15.11
N THR A 38 0.68 20.38 -15.41
CA THR A 38 0.73 21.80 -15.72
C THR A 38 0.18 22.61 -14.55
N ALA A 39 0.83 23.74 -14.25
CA ALA A 39 0.35 24.72 -13.27
C ALA A 39 -0.37 25.89 -13.96
N SER A 40 -0.71 25.75 -15.25
CA SER A 40 -1.38 26.81 -15.99
C SER A 40 -2.77 27.08 -15.39
N PRO A 41 -3.02 28.27 -14.82
CA PRO A 41 -4.33 28.61 -14.30
C PRO A 41 -5.35 28.87 -15.41
N GLU A 42 -4.90 28.97 -16.67
CA GLU A 42 -5.74 29.29 -17.83
C GLU A 42 -6.64 28.12 -18.25
N TYR A 43 -6.18 26.88 -18.05
CA TYR A 43 -6.87 25.66 -18.50
C TYR A 43 -7.00 24.63 -17.35
N PRO A 44 -7.81 24.92 -16.32
CA PRO A 44 -7.90 24.08 -15.13
C PRO A 44 -8.42 22.67 -15.41
N GLU A 45 -9.24 22.49 -16.46
CA GLU A 45 -9.74 21.19 -16.89
C GLU A 45 -8.71 20.35 -17.66
N TYR A 46 -7.55 20.93 -18.02
CA TYR A 46 -6.42 20.24 -18.63
C TYR A 46 -5.20 20.24 -17.69
N PRO A 47 -5.19 19.41 -16.64
CA PRO A 47 -4.17 19.43 -15.59
C PRO A 47 -2.79 18.89 -16.02
N PHE A 48 -2.64 18.44 -17.27
CA PHE A 48 -1.39 17.91 -17.80
C PHE A 48 -1.07 18.52 -19.17
N VAL A 49 0.21 18.54 -19.52
CA VAL A 49 0.68 19.03 -20.81
C VAL A 49 1.84 18.18 -21.32
N SER A 50 1.86 17.93 -22.62
CA SER A 50 2.96 17.30 -23.34
C SER A 50 3.53 18.26 -24.39
N ARG A 51 4.82 18.57 -24.31
CA ARG A 51 5.46 19.55 -25.20
C ARG A 51 6.08 18.88 -26.42
N CYS A 52 5.61 19.21 -27.62
CA CYS A 52 6.09 18.65 -28.89
C CYS A 52 6.65 19.74 -29.80
N GLY A 53 7.93 20.07 -29.62
CA GLY A 53 8.54 21.19 -30.36
C GLY A 53 7.94 22.52 -29.90
N ASP A 54 7.31 23.26 -30.82
CA ASP A 54 6.60 24.51 -30.53
C ASP A 54 5.12 24.29 -30.16
N GLU A 55 4.68 23.04 -30.04
CA GLU A 55 3.29 22.69 -29.74
C GLU A 55 3.12 22.30 -28.26
N MET A 56 2.08 22.84 -27.64
CA MET A 56 1.64 22.54 -26.28
C MET A 56 0.39 21.68 -26.34
N ASN A 57 0.52 20.41 -25.97
CA ASN A 57 -0.59 19.46 -26.04
C ASN A 57 -1.13 19.23 -24.64
N TYR A 58 -2.18 19.98 -24.29
CA TYR A 58 -2.88 19.89 -23.02
C TYR A 58 -3.74 18.62 -22.97
N LEU A 59 -3.81 17.95 -21.82
CA LEU A 59 -4.52 16.69 -21.66
C LEU A 59 -5.55 16.78 -20.53
N LYS A 60 -6.78 16.40 -20.87
CA LYS A 60 -7.88 16.20 -19.95
C LYS A 60 -8.17 14.69 -19.80
N PRO A 61 -7.83 14.08 -18.66
CA PRO A 61 -8.16 12.69 -18.40
C PRO A 61 -9.62 12.52 -17.96
N ALA A 62 -10.27 11.46 -18.44
CA ALA A 62 -11.55 11.02 -17.91
C ALA A 62 -11.44 10.50 -16.46
N ASP A 63 -10.27 10.01 -16.06
CA ASP A 63 -9.98 9.49 -14.73
C ASP A 63 -8.52 9.79 -14.33
N THR A 64 -7.55 9.17 -15.03
CA THR A 64 -6.12 9.39 -14.80
C THR A 64 -5.41 9.68 -16.12
N PRO A 65 -4.28 10.43 -16.11
CA PRO A 65 -3.55 10.76 -17.33
C PRO A 65 -2.87 9.55 -17.99
N ILE A 66 -2.68 8.46 -17.23
CA ILE A 66 -2.07 7.23 -17.70
C ILE A 66 -3.07 6.10 -17.53
N VAL A 67 -3.35 5.36 -18.60
CA VAL A 67 -4.15 4.14 -18.56
C VAL A 67 -3.30 2.97 -19.02
N PHE A 68 -3.18 1.96 -18.16
CA PHE A 68 -2.45 0.74 -18.45
C PHE A 68 -3.34 -0.22 -19.26
N THR A 69 -2.92 -0.51 -20.48
CA THR A 69 -3.66 -1.26 -21.50
C THR A 69 -3.02 -2.62 -21.85
N GLY A 70 -1.79 -2.89 -21.36
CA GLY A 70 -1.17 -4.22 -21.44
C GLY A 70 -0.49 -4.66 -20.13
N PHE A 71 -0.34 -5.96 -19.95
CA PHE A 71 0.40 -6.58 -18.85
C PHE A 71 1.07 -7.87 -19.34
N ASP A 72 2.36 -8.05 -19.07
CA ASP A 72 3.10 -9.26 -19.48
C ASP A 72 3.48 -10.18 -18.29
N GLY A 73 3.07 -9.83 -17.07
CA GLY A 73 3.47 -10.50 -15.83
C GLY A 73 4.45 -9.67 -14.98
N ASP A 74 5.33 -8.92 -15.63
CA ASP A 74 6.38 -8.11 -14.96
C ASP A 74 6.18 -6.61 -15.16
N ARG A 75 5.49 -6.21 -16.23
CA ARG A 75 5.37 -4.83 -16.68
C ARG A 75 3.94 -4.48 -17.07
N LEU A 76 3.52 -3.28 -16.67
CA LEU A 76 2.30 -2.65 -17.14
C LEU A 76 2.62 -1.70 -18.29
N PHE A 77 1.89 -1.81 -19.39
CA PHE A 77 2.08 -1.04 -20.62
C PHE A 77 1.02 0.05 -20.76
N TYR A 78 1.41 1.19 -21.31
CA TYR A 78 0.54 2.34 -21.61
C TYR A 78 1.05 3.05 -22.86
N GLY A 79 0.23 3.90 -23.47
CA GLY A 79 0.52 4.41 -24.81
C GLY A 79 0.56 3.26 -25.81
N HIS A 80 1.57 3.23 -26.67
CA HIS A 80 1.78 2.12 -27.61
C HIS A 80 2.83 1.12 -27.12
N GLY A 81 3.97 1.59 -26.59
CA GLY A 81 5.08 0.73 -26.17
C GLY A 81 5.72 1.11 -24.83
N LEU A 82 5.26 2.19 -24.19
CA LEU A 82 5.77 2.60 -22.88
C LEU A 82 5.33 1.63 -21.80
N ASN A 83 6.15 1.46 -20.77
CA ASN A 83 5.85 0.56 -19.67
C ASN A 83 6.49 1.00 -18.35
N VAL A 84 5.98 0.42 -17.26
CA VAL A 84 6.55 0.47 -15.92
C VAL A 84 6.66 -0.92 -15.35
N LEU A 85 7.60 -1.14 -14.43
CA LEU A 85 7.64 -2.37 -13.64
C LEU A 85 6.38 -2.46 -12.78
N PHE A 86 5.77 -3.64 -12.76
CA PHE A 86 4.66 -3.97 -11.89
C PHE A 86 5.20 -4.31 -10.50
N HIS A 87 4.72 -3.60 -9.49
CA HIS A 87 4.96 -3.94 -8.10
C HIS A 87 3.62 -4.05 -7.35
N PRO A 88 3.31 -5.20 -6.75
CA PRO A 88 2.05 -5.41 -6.03
C PRO A 88 1.76 -4.38 -4.94
N ASP A 89 2.80 -3.87 -4.27
CA ASP A 89 2.69 -2.88 -3.21
C ASP A 89 2.34 -1.46 -3.71
N ARG A 90 2.33 -1.25 -5.03
CA ARG A 90 1.92 -0.02 -5.71
C ARG A 90 0.52 -0.10 -6.31
N LEU A 91 -0.20 -1.21 -6.08
CA LEU A 91 -1.60 -1.33 -6.43
C LEU A 91 -2.49 -0.56 -5.45
N SER A 92 -3.54 0.04 -6.00
CA SER A 92 -4.57 0.77 -5.27
C SER A 92 -5.92 0.60 -5.94
N TYR A 93 -7.01 0.89 -5.22
CA TYR A 93 -8.36 0.69 -5.74
C TYR A 93 -9.34 1.78 -5.31
N SER A 94 -10.33 2.08 -6.15
CA SER A 94 -11.47 2.95 -5.82
C SER A 94 -12.56 2.22 -5.07
N GLU A 95 -13.54 2.96 -4.54
CA GLU A 95 -14.75 2.40 -3.92
C GLU A 95 -15.52 1.48 -4.89
N ASP A 96 -15.57 1.85 -6.18
CA ASP A 96 -16.20 1.05 -7.24
C ASP A 96 -15.34 -0.15 -7.74
N GLY A 97 -14.21 -0.43 -7.09
CA GLY A 97 -13.35 -1.56 -7.43
C GLY A 97 -12.47 -1.37 -8.68
N VAL A 98 -12.32 -0.14 -9.18
CA VAL A 98 -11.34 0.15 -10.25
C VAL A 98 -9.94 0.00 -9.67
N LEU A 99 -9.09 -0.75 -10.36
CA LEU A 99 -7.68 -0.90 -10.00
C LEU A 99 -6.81 0.19 -10.63
N TYR A 100 -5.81 0.63 -9.88
CA TYR A 100 -4.80 1.57 -10.30
C TYR A 100 -3.42 1.05 -9.87
N HIS A 101 -2.39 1.45 -10.60
CA HIS A 101 -1.00 1.26 -10.20
C HIS A 101 -0.27 2.60 -10.22
N GLN A 102 0.79 2.74 -9.42
CA GLN A 102 1.64 3.94 -9.49
C GLN A 102 2.09 4.20 -10.94
N SER A 103 1.95 5.45 -11.38
CA SER A 103 2.30 5.88 -12.74
C SER A 103 3.42 6.94 -12.71
N PRO A 104 4.14 7.15 -13.83
CA PRO A 104 5.15 8.20 -13.92
C PRO A 104 4.59 9.62 -13.80
N VAL A 105 3.33 9.82 -14.18
CA VAL A 105 2.63 11.12 -14.21
C VAL A 105 1.25 10.96 -13.59
N GLY A 106 0.83 11.94 -12.78
CA GLY A 106 -0.47 11.92 -12.09
C GLY A 106 -0.50 11.04 -10.83
N GLY A 107 0.63 10.44 -10.44
CA GLY A 107 0.79 9.63 -9.23
C GLY A 107 0.19 8.22 -9.34
N ARG A 108 -0.93 8.04 -10.05
CA ARG A 108 -1.56 6.75 -10.34
C ARG A 108 -2.07 6.68 -11.78
N GLY A 109 -2.04 5.50 -12.36
CA GLY A 109 -2.62 5.19 -13.65
C GLY A 109 -3.68 4.10 -13.53
N ARG A 110 -4.81 4.29 -14.21
CA ARG A 110 -5.93 3.34 -14.25
C ARG A 110 -5.49 2.06 -14.94
N ILE A 111 -5.92 0.91 -14.43
CA ILE A 111 -5.77 -0.38 -15.11
C ILE A 111 -7.08 -0.71 -15.83
N VAL A 112 -7.00 -1.08 -17.12
CA VAL A 112 -8.21 -1.46 -17.86
C VAL A 112 -8.86 -2.73 -17.29
N PRO A 113 -10.19 -2.90 -17.44
CA PRO A 113 -10.92 -4.03 -16.86
C PRO A 113 -10.36 -5.41 -17.21
N GLN A 114 -9.83 -5.59 -18.43
CA GLN A 114 -9.24 -6.85 -18.87
C GLN A 114 -8.06 -7.26 -17.97
N ILE A 115 -7.09 -6.37 -17.76
CA ILE A 115 -5.94 -6.62 -16.88
C ILE A 115 -6.39 -6.72 -15.43
N ALA A 116 -7.34 -5.89 -15.00
CA ALA A 116 -7.87 -5.95 -13.64
C ALA A 116 -8.47 -7.33 -13.32
N MET A 117 -9.16 -7.95 -14.27
CA MET A 117 -9.69 -9.31 -14.17
C MET A 117 -8.57 -10.37 -14.08
N GLU A 118 -7.47 -10.17 -14.81
CA GLU A 118 -6.31 -11.07 -14.72
C GLU A 118 -5.62 -10.99 -13.36
N LEU A 119 -5.49 -9.78 -12.81
CA LEU A 119 -4.87 -9.51 -11.50
C LEU A 119 -5.77 -9.92 -10.33
N SER A 120 -7.10 -9.84 -10.47
CA SER A 120 -8.04 -10.16 -9.39
C SER A 120 -7.92 -11.58 -8.85
N ARG A 121 -7.43 -12.52 -9.67
CA ARG A 121 -7.12 -13.90 -9.28
C ARG A 121 -6.08 -14.01 -8.16
N PHE A 122 -5.27 -12.96 -7.98
CA PHE A 122 -4.25 -12.85 -6.94
C PHE A 122 -4.65 -11.87 -5.84
N ILE A 123 -5.84 -11.28 -5.90
CA ILE A 123 -6.31 -10.33 -4.90
C ILE A 123 -7.27 -11.05 -3.97
N GLU A 124 -6.95 -11.04 -2.68
CA GLU A 124 -7.73 -11.69 -1.63
C GLU A 124 -8.10 -10.71 -0.52
N PRO A 125 -9.13 -11.01 0.29
CA PRO A 125 -9.43 -10.26 1.49
C PRO A 125 -8.24 -10.22 2.45
N TRP A 126 -8.02 -9.04 3.03
CA TRP A 126 -7.02 -8.76 4.07
C TRP A 126 -7.69 -7.90 5.14
N GLY A 127 -8.35 -8.57 6.09
CA GLY A 127 -9.29 -7.91 7.00
C GLY A 127 -10.42 -7.21 6.22
N PRO A 128 -10.71 -5.92 6.50
CA PRO A 128 -11.71 -5.14 5.75
C PRO A 128 -11.19 -4.59 4.41
N LEU A 129 -9.93 -4.86 4.06
CA LEU A 129 -9.28 -4.37 2.83
C LEU A 129 -8.94 -5.56 1.92
N PHE A 130 -8.12 -5.30 0.90
CA PHE A 130 -7.63 -6.33 -0.02
C PHE A 130 -6.10 -6.35 -0.03
N ALA A 131 -5.52 -7.52 -0.29
CA ALA A 131 -4.09 -7.67 -0.53
C ALA A 131 -3.84 -8.49 -1.80
N PHE A 132 -2.76 -8.17 -2.48
CA PHE A 132 -2.23 -8.98 -3.57
C PHE A 132 -1.36 -10.09 -2.98
N ASN A 133 -1.70 -11.34 -3.27
CA ASN A 133 -0.98 -12.53 -2.86
C ASN A 133 0.09 -12.87 -3.90
N ASP A 134 1.34 -12.51 -3.59
CA ASP A 134 2.51 -12.93 -4.38
C ASP A 134 2.98 -14.30 -3.87
N ALA A 135 2.36 -15.36 -4.38
CA ALA A 135 2.67 -16.74 -4.01
C ALA A 135 4.15 -17.11 -4.25
N GLY A 136 4.81 -16.47 -5.23
CA GLY A 136 6.23 -16.69 -5.51
C GLY A 136 7.16 -16.14 -4.42
N ARG A 137 6.70 -15.13 -3.67
CA ARG A 137 7.45 -14.49 -2.57
C ARG A 137 6.89 -14.80 -1.19
N GLY A 138 5.74 -15.47 -1.09
CA GLY A 138 5.03 -15.71 0.17
C GLY A 138 4.66 -14.42 0.89
N ARG A 139 4.36 -13.35 0.12
CA ARG A 139 4.11 -11.99 0.64
C ARG A 139 2.72 -11.53 0.25
N HIS A 140 1.97 -11.04 1.23
CA HIS A 140 0.72 -10.33 1.00
C HIS A 140 1.06 -8.84 0.92
N SER A 141 0.67 -8.21 -0.18
CA SER A 141 0.88 -6.77 -0.41
C SER A 141 -0.46 -6.07 -0.36
N PRO A 142 -0.86 -5.49 0.79
CA PRO A 142 -2.12 -4.79 0.91
C PRO A 142 -2.27 -3.68 -0.14
N LEU A 143 -3.41 -3.63 -0.80
CA LEU A 143 -3.74 -2.59 -1.77
C LEU A 143 -4.21 -1.34 -1.02
N THR A 144 -3.85 -0.17 -1.53
CA THR A 144 -4.27 1.09 -0.92
C THR A 144 -5.67 1.51 -1.42
N PRO A 145 -6.70 1.62 -0.57
CA PRO A 145 -7.99 2.22 -0.94
C PRO A 145 -7.83 3.73 -1.16
N ILE A 146 -7.96 4.20 -2.41
CA ILE A 146 -7.69 5.62 -2.73
C ILE A 146 -8.67 6.59 -2.07
N HIS A 147 -9.88 6.13 -1.74
CA HIS A 147 -10.92 6.92 -1.09
C HIS A 147 -10.66 7.10 0.42
N LEU A 148 -9.79 6.26 1.01
CA LEU A 148 -9.45 6.31 2.44
C LEU A 148 -8.04 6.83 2.73
N THR A 149 -7.30 7.34 1.75
CA THR A 149 -5.90 7.79 1.97
C THR A 149 -5.76 8.97 2.93
N HIS A 150 -6.85 9.71 3.16
CA HIS A 150 -6.89 10.77 4.17
C HIS A 150 -6.89 10.23 5.61
N ARG A 151 -7.35 8.98 5.78
CA ARG A 151 -7.53 8.30 7.07
C ARG A 151 -6.52 7.17 7.29
N LEU A 152 -6.37 6.29 6.31
CA LEU A 152 -5.55 5.08 6.41
C LEU A 152 -4.16 5.32 5.83
N ARG A 153 -3.13 5.13 6.67
CA ARG A 153 -1.72 5.26 6.30
C ARG A 153 -1.03 3.90 6.37
N PHE A 154 -0.57 3.42 5.21
CA PHE A 154 0.13 2.14 5.13
C PHE A 154 1.61 2.29 5.50
N ILE A 155 2.09 1.41 6.37
CA ILE A 155 3.47 1.31 6.81
C ILE A 155 4.01 -0.01 6.27
N ARG A 156 4.64 0.08 5.09
CA ARG A 156 5.17 -1.09 4.38
C ARG A 156 6.58 -1.46 4.89
N PRO A 157 7.01 -2.72 4.70
CA PRO A 157 8.40 -3.12 4.88
C PRO A 157 9.36 -2.22 4.11
N LYS A 158 10.53 -1.96 4.69
CA LYS A 158 11.58 -1.14 4.07
C LYS A 158 12.77 -2.00 3.66
N ALA A 159 13.32 -1.73 2.48
CA ALA A 159 14.45 -2.44 1.88
C ALA A 159 15.73 -2.46 2.73
N ASP A 160 15.93 -1.46 3.59
CA ASP A 160 17.08 -1.33 4.49
C ASP A 160 16.83 -1.83 5.92
N ASN A 161 15.60 -2.28 6.22
CA ASN A 161 15.22 -2.75 7.54
C ASN A 161 15.42 -4.26 7.66
N ALA A 162 16.21 -4.71 8.63
CA ALA A 162 16.48 -6.13 8.91
C ALA A 162 15.57 -6.75 9.99
N CYS A 163 14.51 -6.05 10.40
CA CYS A 163 13.58 -6.55 11.41
C CYS A 163 12.89 -7.88 10.99
N VAL A 164 12.80 -8.84 11.93
CA VAL A 164 12.14 -10.13 11.74
C VAL A 164 10.62 -10.02 11.56
N GLY A 165 9.99 -8.95 12.06
CA GLY A 165 8.56 -8.69 11.83
C GLY A 165 8.30 -7.98 10.51
N CYS A 166 8.93 -6.83 10.29
CA CYS A 166 8.54 -5.89 9.23
C CYS A 166 9.69 -5.46 8.28
N GLY A 167 10.83 -6.14 8.32
CA GLY A 167 12.00 -5.80 7.53
C GLY A 167 12.07 -6.51 6.18
N GLU A 168 12.31 -5.80 5.09
CA GLU A 168 12.50 -6.43 3.77
C GLU A 168 13.93 -6.92 3.56
N ALA A 169 14.92 -6.36 4.28
CA ALA A 169 16.32 -6.80 4.20
C ALA A 169 16.56 -8.16 4.87
N ASN A 170 15.61 -8.67 5.65
CA ASN A 170 15.73 -9.92 6.38
C ASN A 170 14.98 -11.05 5.63
N PRO A 171 15.69 -12.09 5.13
CA PRO A 171 15.08 -13.19 4.38
C PRO A 171 14.15 -14.07 5.23
N HIS A 172 14.22 -13.97 6.55
CA HIS A 172 13.34 -14.67 7.50
C HIS A 172 12.24 -13.76 8.06
N SER A 173 12.06 -12.56 7.52
CA SER A 173 11.04 -11.64 7.99
C SER A 173 9.64 -12.11 7.66
N LEU A 174 8.69 -11.75 8.52
CA LEU A 174 7.25 -11.84 8.23
C LEU A 174 6.79 -10.76 7.24
N GLN A 175 7.62 -9.75 6.97
CA GLN A 175 7.34 -8.64 6.04
C GLN A 175 5.97 -7.98 6.28
N LEU A 176 5.60 -7.82 7.56
CA LEU A 176 4.32 -7.25 7.96
C LEU A 176 4.15 -5.83 7.41
N THR A 177 2.99 -5.60 6.80
CA THR A 177 2.49 -4.26 6.45
C THR A 177 1.46 -3.86 7.47
N PHE A 178 1.60 -2.66 8.03
CA PHE A 178 0.66 -2.13 9.00
C PHE A 178 -0.18 -1.02 8.39
N VAL A 179 -1.38 -0.81 8.91
CA VAL A 179 -2.23 0.34 8.61
C VAL A 179 -2.41 1.14 9.87
N ASN A 180 -2.01 2.40 9.85
CA ASN A 180 -2.39 3.37 10.86
C ASN A 180 -3.68 4.06 10.45
N ASP A 181 -4.69 3.96 11.29
CA ASP A 181 -5.93 4.71 11.16
C ASP A 181 -5.79 6.02 11.94
N THR A 182 -5.80 7.16 11.24
CA THR A 182 -5.59 8.46 11.87
C THR A 182 -6.81 8.96 12.64
N GLU A 183 -7.99 8.37 12.44
CA GLU A 183 -9.19 8.76 13.20
C GLU A 183 -9.22 8.07 14.57
N THR A 184 -8.92 6.77 14.62
CA THR A 184 -8.88 5.99 15.87
C THR A 184 -7.52 6.04 16.56
N GLU A 185 -6.49 6.51 15.85
CA GLU A 185 -5.09 6.46 16.24
C GLU A 185 -4.53 5.04 16.50
N HIS A 186 -5.25 4.02 16.05
CA HIS A 186 -4.85 2.63 16.15
C HIS A 186 -3.92 2.23 15.00
N VAL A 187 -3.18 1.15 15.22
CA VAL A 187 -2.42 0.45 14.18
C VAL A 187 -2.94 -0.96 14.05
N TYR A 188 -3.12 -1.41 12.82
CA TYR A 188 -3.64 -2.72 12.45
C TYR A 188 -2.67 -3.47 11.53
N THR A 189 -2.65 -4.79 11.61
CA THR A 189 -2.20 -5.67 10.53
C THR A 189 -3.06 -6.92 10.53
N TYR A 190 -3.22 -7.53 9.36
CA TYR A 190 -3.88 -8.82 9.21
C TYR A 190 -2.87 -9.83 8.69
N LEU A 191 -2.99 -11.07 9.14
CA LEU A 191 -2.18 -12.17 8.64
C LEU A 191 -2.86 -13.50 8.89
N ARG A 192 -2.55 -14.48 8.04
CA ARG A 192 -2.81 -15.90 8.28
C ARG A 192 -1.50 -16.53 8.75
N PRO A 193 -1.38 -16.91 10.04
CA PRO A 193 -0.16 -17.56 10.52
C PRO A 193 0.09 -18.84 9.72
N ASP A 194 1.29 -19.01 9.21
CA ASP A 194 1.66 -20.16 8.39
C ASP A 194 2.53 -21.17 9.17
N GLN A 195 2.93 -22.24 8.48
CA GLN A 195 3.70 -23.34 9.07
C GLN A 195 5.01 -22.88 9.74
N ARG A 196 5.63 -21.78 9.30
CA ARG A 196 6.86 -21.23 9.89
C ARG A 196 6.62 -20.72 11.31
N MET A 197 5.37 -20.36 11.61
CA MET A 197 4.94 -19.81 12.89
C MET A 197 4.42 -20.88 13.85
N GLN A 198 4.40 -22.15 13.44
CA GLN A 198 3.76 -23.21 14.19
C GLN A 198 4.48 -23.55 15.51
N GLY A 199 3.70 -23.69 16.57
CA GLY A 199 4.05 -24.32 17.84
C GLY A 199 3.45 -25.73 17.96
N ALA A 200 2.88 -26.06 19.12
CA ALA A 200 2.21 -27.35 19.33
C ALA A 200 0.74 -27.31 18.85
N LEU A 201 0.15 -28.48 18.57
CA LEU A 201 -1.30 -28.63 18.33
C LEU A 201 -1.87 -27.73 17.23
N SER A 202 -1.13 -27.51 16.13
CA SER A 202 -1.53 -26.61 15.03
C SER A 202 -1.84 -25.17 15.46
N THR A 203 -1.24 -24.74 16.58
CA THR A 203 -1.32 -23.37 17.06
C THR A 203 -0.09 -22.58 16.63
N THR A 204 -0.25 -21.28 16.50
CA THR A 204 0.85 -20.31 16.38
C THR A 204 1.65 -20.34 17.67
N HIS A 205 2.96 -20.50 17.57
CA HIS A 205 3.86 -20.49 18.72
C HIS A 205 3.71 -19.17 19.50
N GLY A 206 3.61 -19.23 20.83
CA GLY A 206 3.36 -18.04 21.66
C GLY A 206 4.42 -16.93 21.49
N GLY A 207 5.65 -17.30 21.10
CA GLY A 207 6.69 -16.34 20.72
C GLY A 207 6.34 -15.52 19.48
N PHE A 208 5.69 -16.10 18.46
CA PHE A 208 5.21 -15.36 17.29
C PHE A 208 4.03 -14.47 17.64
N VAL A 209 3.07 -14.96 18.43
CA VAL A 209 1.96 -14.13 18.96
C VAL A 209 2.52 -12.90 19.69
N SER A 210 3.53 -13.10 20.55
CA SER A 210 4.18 -12.02 21.29
C SER A 210 4.92 -11.05 20.35
N LEU A 211 5.63 -11.57 19.35
CA LEU A 211 6.29 -10.76 18.31
C LEU A 211 5.30 -9.89 17.55
N LEU A 212 4.15 -10.43 17.14
CA LEU A 212 3.12 -9.67 16.42
C LEU A 212 2.59 -8.49 17.26
N LEU A 213 2.33 -8.72 18.55
CA LEU A 213 1.89 -7.69 19.48
C LEU A 213 2.97 -6.63 19.71
N ASP A 214 4.23 -7.03 19.89
CA ASP A 214 5.37 -6.11 20.03
C ASP A 214 5.56 -5.24 18.79
N GLU A 215 5.52 -5.83 17.59
CA GLU A 215 5.64 -5.12 16.32
C GLU A 215 4.51 -4.09 16.16
N ALA A 216 3.24 -4.48 16.39
CA ALA A 216 2.10 -3.57 16.28
C ALA A 216 2.22 -2.38 17.25
N MET A 217 2.57 -2.62 18.51
CA MET A 217 2.81 -1.56 19.50
C MET A 217 4.00 -0.66 19.09
N GLY A 218 5.11 -1.24 18.64
CA GLY A 218 6.24 -0.48 18.13
C GLY A 218 5.87 0.40 16.92
N LYS A 219 4.93 -0.04 16.08
CA LYS A 219 4.41 0.78 14.97
C LYS A 219 3.56 1.96 15.43
N CYS A 220 2.80 1.86 16.52
CA CYS A 220 2.09 3.00 17.10
C CYS A 220 3.05 4.15 17.47
N LEU A 221 4.28 3.82 17.90
CA LEU A 221 5.31 4.81 18.23
C LEU A 221 6.03 5.30 16.97
N SER A 222 6.30 4.41 16.02
CA SER A 222 6.94 4.75 14.75
C SER A 222 6.15 5.80 13.96
N VAL A 223 4.82 5.68 13.89
CA VAL A 223 3.97 6.68 13.20
C VAL A 223 3.93 8.04 13.89
N ARG A 224 4.28 8.08 15.17
CA ARG A 224 4.43 9.30 15.97
C ARG A 224 5.86 9.86 15.92
N GLY A 225 6.73 9.29 15.07
CA GLY A 225 8.13 9.69 14.96
C GLY A 225 8.99 9.33 16.19
N LEU A 226 8.48 8.46 17.07
CA LEU A 226 9.16 8.08 18.30
C LEU A 226 10.02 6.84 18.06
N ARG A 227 11.29 6.93 18.46
CA ARG A 227 12.19 5.77 18.58
C ARG A 227 12.17 5.31 20.03
N ALA A 228 11.53 4.18 20.30
CA ALA A 228 11.38 3.67 21.64
C ALA A 228 11.50 2.14 21.61
N PRO A 229 12.59 1.55 22.11
CA PRO A 229 12.68 0.11 22.31
C PRO A 229 11.75 -0.38 23.43
N THR A 230 11.34 -1.65 23.33
CA THR A 230 10.55 -2.36 24.34
C THR A 230 11.36 -2.50 25.63
N ALA A 231 10.77 -2.10 26.76
CA ALA A 231 11.33 -2.30 28.09
C ALA A 231 10.59 -3.38 28.89
N LYS A 232 9.28 -3.54 28.66
CA LYS A 232 8.47 -4.63 29.22
C LYS A 232 7.36 -5.00 28.24
N LEU A 233 7.12 -6.30 28.11
CA LEU A 233 5.99 -6.86 27.39
C LEU A 233 5.32 -7.91 28.28
N SER A 234 4.01 -7.79 28.50
CA SER A 234 3.20 -8.77 29.22
C SER A 234 2.08 -9.23 28.30
N VAL A 235 1.97 -10.54 28.05
CA VAL A 235 1.00 -11.11 27.11
C VAL A 235 0.11 -12.12 27.84
N ASN A 236 -1.20 -11.97 27.71
CA ASN A 236 -2.17 -12.97 28.14
C ASN A 236 -2.68 -13.73 26.92
N PHE A 237 -2.66 -15.06 26.99
CA PHE A 237 -3.17 -15.94 25.94
C PHE A 237 -4.53 -16.50 26.38
N HIS A 238 -5.62 -16.03 25.78
CA HIS A 238 -6.98 -16.41 26.15
C HIS A 238 -7.47 -17.63 25.38
N LYS A 239 -7.15 -17.69 24.08
CA LYS A 239 -7.52 -18.78 23.18
C LYS A 239 -6.36 -19.11 22.22
N PRO A 240 -6.27 -20.35 21.72
CA PRO A 240 -5.30 -20.70 20.70
C PRO A 240 -5.44 -19.82 19.46
N THR A 241 -4.33 -19.27 18.95
CA THR A 241 -4.26 -18.69 17.61
C THR A 241 -3.91 -19.81 16.64
N LEU A 242 -4.84 -20.26 15.81
CA LEU A 242 -4.63 -21.42 14.94
C LEU A 242 -3.83 -21.05 13.69
N ILE A 243 -3.05 -22.01 13.18
CA ILE A 243 -2.39 -21.88 11.88
C ILE A 243 -3.45 -21.88 10.76
N GLY A 244 -3.33 -20.98 9.79
CA GLY A 244 -4.22 -20.83 8.64
C GLY A 244 -5.42 -19.89 8.88
N ASP A 245 -5.82 -19.68 10.14
CA ASP A 245 -6.91 -18.76 10.48
C ASP A 245 -6.40 -17.31 10.43
N GLU A 246 -7.09 -16.45 9.69
CA GLU A 246 -6.72 -15.03 9.63
C GLU A 246 -7.02 -14.33 10.96
N VAL A 247 -6.06 -13.53 11.40
CA VAL A 247 -6.18 -12.73 12.62
C VAL A 247 -5.98 -11.26 12.34
N GLU A 248 -6.71 -10.43 13.07
CA GLU A 248 -6.43 -9.02 13.25
C GLU A 248 -5.45 -8.86 14.41
N VAL A 249 -4.35 -8.15 14.18
CA VAL A 249 -3.47 -7.65 15.24
C VAL A 249 -3.64 -6.14 15.30
N ARG A 250 -4.05 -5.63 16.45
CA ARG A 250 -4.26 -4.19 16.64
C ARG A 250 -3.54 -3.67 17.88
N ALA A 251 -3.08 -2.44 17.84
CA ALA A 251 -2.43 -1.79 18.97
C ALA A 251 -2.71 -0.29 19.02
N TRP A 252 -2.57 0.29 20.21
CA TRP A 252 -2.73 1.73 20.44
C TRP A 252 -1.86 2.22 21.61
N LEU A 253 -1.58 3.51 21.60
CA LEU A 253 -0.92 4.20 22.71
C LEU A 253 -1.99 4.51 23.78
N GLU A 254 -1.87 3.92 24.96
CA GLU A 254 -2.82 4.14 26.06
C GLU A 254 -2.50 5.43 26.82
N ARG A 255 -1.21 5.67 27.10
CA ARG A 255 -0.73 6.92 27.71
C ARG A 255 0.77 7.09 27.52
N GLN A 256 1.22 8.34 27.71
CA GLN A 256 2.63 8.69 27.69
C GLN A 256 3.00 9.50 28.95
N GLU A 257 4.09 9.11 29.61
CA GLU A 257 4.61 9.74 30.82
C GLU A 257 6.11 10.05 30.62
N GLY A 258 6.40 11.25 30.13
CA GLY A 258 7.76 11.66 29.76
C GLY A 258 8.32 10.76 28.65
N ARG A 259 9.37 9.97 28.97
CA ARG A 259 9.98 9.00 28.03
C ARG A 259 9.31 7.62 28.06
N LYS A 260 8.35 7.38 28.95
CA LYS A 260 7.64 6.11 29.06
C LYS A 260 6.39 6.15 28.19
N ASN A 261 6.27 5.18 27.30
CA ASN A 261 5.09 5.00 26.46
C ASN A 261 4.43 3.69 26.87
N PHE A 262 3.18 3.75 27.28
CA PHE A 262 2.40 2.58 27.69
C PHE A 262 1.41 2.26 26.58
N LEU A 263 1.49 1.05 26.05
CA LEU A 263 0.71 0.60 24.92
C LEU A 263 -0.10 -0.64 25.27
N ARG A 264 -1.19 -0.80 24.51
CA ARG A 264 -2.05 -1.97 24.53
C ARG A 264 -2.04 -2.59 23.14
N GLY A 265 -2.16 -3.91 23.10
CA GLY A 265 -2.34 -4.65 21.85
C GLY A 265 -3.27 -5.83 22.04
N GLU A 266 -3.95 -6.22 20.96
CA GLU A 266 -4.85 -7.37 20.94
C GLU A 266 -4.67 -8.14 19.62
N ILE A 267 -4.84 -9.46 19.71
CA ILE A 267 -5.03 -10.34 18.56
C ILE A 267 -6.45 -10.90 18.62
N ARG A 268 -7.20 -10.76 17.53
CA ARG A 268 -8.59 -11.21 17.39
C ARG A 268 -8.74 -12.08 16.15
N SER A 269 -9.68 -13.02 16.19
CA SER A 269 -10.07 -13.76 14.98
C SER A 269 -10.81 -12.83 14.03
N THR A 270 -10.52 -12.87 12.72
CA THR A 270 -11.35 -12.11 11.76
C THR A 270 -12.72 -12.76 11.52
N SER A 271 -12.85 -14.07 11.78
CA SER A 271 -14.13 -14.79 11.69
C SER A 271 -15.04 -14.58 12.90
N ASP A 272 -14.46 -14.15 14.02
CA ASP A 272 -15.17 -13.90 15.27
C ASP A 272 -14.53 -12.70 16.01
N PRO A 273 -14.79 -11.47 15.54
CA PRO A 273 -14.08 -10.27 16.00
C PRO A 273 -14.31 -9.92 17.47
N ASP A 274 -15.41 -10.37 18.06
CA ASP A 274 -15.72 -10.13 19.47
C ASP A 274 -14.78 -10.90 20.41
N HIS A 275 -14.10 -11.93 19.90
CA HIS A 275 -13.23 -12.80 20.68
C HIS A 275 -11.75 -12.44 20.56
N ILE A 276 -11.18 -12.03 21.70
CA ILE A 276 -9.75 -11.85 21.89
C ILE A 276 -9.08 -13.22 22.00
N LEU A 277 -8.06 -13.45 21.18
CA LEU A 277 -7.19 -14.63 21.24
C LEU A 277 -6.03 -14.38 22.22
N ALA A 278 -5.43 -13.19 22.13
CA ALA A 278 -4.37 -12.73 23.02
C ALA A 278 -4.45 -11.20 23.21
N GLU A 279 -3.99 -10.71 24.34
CA GLU A 279 -3.82 -9.27 24.61
C GLU A 279 -2.45 -9.00 25.22
N ALA A 280 -1.97 -7.77 25.09
CA ALA A 280 -0.71 -7.34 25.68
C ALA A 280 -0.75 -5.94 26.27
N GLU A 281 0.06 -5.77 27.32
CA GLU A 281 0.51 -4.48 27.85
C GLU A 281 2.01 -4.32 27.57
N GLY A 282 2.37 -3.21 26.92
CA GLY A 282 3.75 -2.87 26.57
C GLY A 282 4.21 -1.58 27.24
N LEU A 283 5.45 -1.57 27.73
CA LEU A 283 6.17 -0.35 28.12
C LEU A 283 7.37 -0.17 27.20
N PHE A 284 7.42 0.96 26.52
CA PHE A 284 8.48 1.33 25.58
C PHE A 284 9.14 2.65 26.02
N ILE A 285 10.46 2.75 25.93
CA ILE A 285 11.20 3.91 26.44
C ILE A 285 11.78 4.73 25.29
N THR A 286 11.30 5.96 25.10
CA THR A 286 11.84 6.86 24.08
C THR A 286 13.32 7.14 24.34
N ILE A 287 14.13 6.87 23.32
CA ILE A 287 15.55 7.23 23.30
C ILE A 287 15.71 8.57 22.57
N GLY A 288 16.49 9.47 23.15
CA GLY A 288 16.88 10.70 22.45
C GLY A 288 17.68 10.31 21.20
N THR A 289 17.50 11.05 20.12
CA THR A 289 18.38 10.96 18.96
C THR A 289 19.79 11.31 19.41
N LYS A 290 20.66 10.31 19.61
CA LYS A 290 22.09 10.57 19.51
C LYS A 290 22.32 10.99 18.05
N GLU A 291 22.77 12.23 17.84
CA GLU A 291 23.48 12.55 16.60
C GLU A 291 24.57 11.48 16.42
N PRO A 292 24.75 10.95 15.20
CA PRO A 292 25.85 10.04 14.94
C PRO A 292 27.15 10.76 15.29
N ALA A 293 27.94 10.13 16.17
CA ALA A 293 29.30 10.57 16.52
C ALA A 293 30.25 10.40 15.34
#